data_AF-A0A832X1D1-F1
#
_entry.id   AF-A0A832X1D1-F1
#
_cell.length_a   1.000
_cell.length_b   1.000
_cell.length_c   1.000
_cell.angle_alpha   90.00
_cell.angle_beta   90.00
_cell.angle_gamma   90.00
#
_symmetry.space_group_name_H-M   'P 1'
#
loop_
_entity.id
_entity.type
_entity.pdbx_description
1 polymer ?
#
loop_
_entity_poly.entity_id
_entity_poly.type
_entity_poly.pdbx_seq_one_letter_code
_entity_poly.pdbx_strand_id
1 'polypeptide(L)'
;MRKDLNVRLSLGPYSNCDFKVCGKRIDVKTISNDSGPSPDYNVNVPSCQVSLEQDLFAFVFHDRSKGTYTIAGAIDRPTLLRNARFMRKGLTERNGEFSYKCDTYVMKVKELLPIEAFVLPKISE
;
A
#
# COMPACT_ATOMS: atom_id res chain seq x y z
N MET A 1 19.21 12.45 5.59
CA MET A 1 18.91 11.01 5.56
C MET A 1 19.22 10.44 6.94
N ARG A 2 18.25 9.84 7.63
CA ARG A 2 18.43 9.28 8.98
C ARG A 2 19.44 8.11 8.92
N LYS A 3 20.56 8.20 9.64
CA LYS A 3 21.68 7.24 9.59
C LYS A 3 21.34 5.87 10.21
N ASP A 4 20.19 5.76 10.84
CA ASP A 4 19.70 4.64 11.64
C ASP A 4 18.66 3.75 10.92
N LEU A 5 18.16 4.15 9.75
CA LEU A 5 17.28 3.28 8.96
C LEU A 5 18.09 2.23 8.19
N ASN A 6 17.99 0.97 8.62
CA ASN A 6 18.51 -0.17 7.86
C ASN A 6 17.56 -0.46 6.68
N VAL A 7 17.82 0.16 5.54
CA VAL A 7 17.09 -0.03 4.28
C VAL A 7 17.84 -1.00 3.39
N ARG A 8 17.16 -2.03 2.88
CA ARG A 8 17.68 -2.94 1.85
C ARG A 8 16.69 -3.02 0.70
N LEU A 9 17.12 -2.72 -0.52
CA LEU A 9 16.33 -2.96 -1.71
C LEU A 9 16.11 -4.47 -1.90
N SER A 10 15.01 -4.83 -2.56
CA SER A 10 14.72 -6.22 -2.85
C SER A 10 15.77 -6.85 -3.77
N LEU A 11 16.04 -8.14 -3.56
CA LEU A 11 17.17 -8.86 -4.17
C LEU A 11 16.90 -9.32 -5.62
N GLY A 12 15.98 -8.66 -6.34
CA GLY A 12 15.67 -8.95 -7.74
C GLY A 12 14.18 -9.23 -8.02
N PRO A 13 13.84 -9.58 -9.28
CA PRO A 13 12.46 -9.63 -9.80
C PRO A 13 11.56 -10.71 -9.18
N TYR A 14 12.11 -11.62 -8.38
CA TYR A 14 11.36 -12.67 -7.67
C TYR A 14 11.13 -12.34 -6.19
N SER A 15 11.50 -11.14 -5.75
CA SER A 15 11.21 -10.73 -4.39
C SER A 15 9.73 -10.35 -4.26
N ASN A 16 9.08 -10.92 -3.25
CA ASN A 16 7.70 -10.59 -2.92
C ASN A 16 7.55 -9.18 -2.30
N CYS A 17 8.62 -8.41 -2.14
CA CYS A 17 8.57 -7.04 -1.61
C CYS A 17 9.51 -6.14 -2.41
N ASP A 18 9.29 -4.82 -2.38
CA ASP A 18 10.17 -3.86 -3.06
C ASP A 18 11.38 -3.48 -2.21
N PHE A 19 11.20 -3.42 -0.89
CA PHE A 19 12.29 -3.17 0.04
C PHE A 19 12.02 -3.72 1.44
N LYS A 20 13.10 -3.82 2.23
CA LYS A 20 13.06 -4.14 3.65
C LYS A 20 13.56 -2.96 4.46
N VAL A 21 12.81 -2.58 5.51
CA VAL A 21 13.24 -1.58 6.49
C VAL A 21 13.07 -2.13 7.88
N CYS A 22 14.14 -2.11 8.68
CA CYS A 22 14.12 -2.64 10.05
C CYS A 22 13.55 -4.07 10.14
N GLY A 23 13.87 -4.91 9.14
CA GLY A 23 13.39 -6.30 9.04
C GLY A 23 11.99 -6.49 8.44
N LYS A 24 11.20 -5.42 8.27
CA LYS A 24 9.85 -5.47 7.69
C LYS A 24 9.91 -5.44 6.18
N ARG A 25 9.21 -6.37 5.52
CA ARG A 25 9.02 -6.44 4.06
C ARG A 25 7.91 -5.49 3.62
N ILE A 26 8.25 -4.54 2.77
CA ILE A 26 7.36 -3.49 2.31
C ILE A 26 7.14 -3.63 0.80
N ASP A 27 5.88 -3.60 0.40
CA ASP A 27 5.43 -3.66 -1.00
C ASP A 27 4.71 -2.36 -1.35
N VAL A 28 5.17 -1.71 -2.41
CA VAL A 28 4.76 -0.38 -2.85
C VAL A 28 3.71 -0.53 -3.93
N LYS A 29 2.52 0.01 -3.66
CA LYS A 29 1.45 0.13 -4.63
C LYS A 29 1.46 1.53 -5.20
N THR A 30 1.84 1.61 -6.47
CA THR A 30 1.78 2.87 -7.22
C THR A 30 0.42 3.00 -7.91
N ILE A 31 -0.26 4.12 -7.67
CA ILE A 31 -1.55 4.47 -8.27
C ILE A 31 -1.32 5.70 -9.14
N SER A 32 -1.66 5.62 -10.42
CA SER A 32 -1.54 6.77 -11.33
C SER A 32 -2.88 7.46 -11.50
N ASN A 33 -2.89 8.79 -11.35
CA ASN A 33 -4.03 9.66 -11.63
C ASN A 33 -3.56 11.05 -12.05
N ASP A 34 -4.46 12.02 -12.13
CA ASP A 34 -4.15 13.39 -12.59
C ASP A 34 -4.36 14.44 -11.47
N SER A 35 -4.41 14.00 -10.20
CA SER A 35 -4.75 14.86 -9.05
C SER A 35 -3.99 14.56 -7.75
N GLY A 36 -3.24 13.46 -7.69
CA GLY A 36 -2.58 13.00 -6.46
C GLY A 36 -3.53 12.30 -5.49
N PRO A 37 -3.11 12.07 -4.23
CA PRO A 37 -3.95 11.40 -3.24
C PRO A 37 -5.08 12.31 -2.74
N SER A 38 -6.26 11.74 -2.51
CA SER A 38 -7.37 12.38 -1.81
C SER A 38 -7.90 11.45 -0.72
N PRO A 39 -8.30 11.96 0.46
CA PRO A 39 -8.76 11.16 1.61
C PRO A 39 -9.81 10.10 1.26
N ASP A 40 -10.70 10.39 0.31
CA ASP A 40 -11.80 9.52 -0.08
C ASP A 40 -11.51 8.65 -1.32
N TYR A 41 -10.30 8.73 -1.88
CA TYR A 41 -9.88 7.82 -2.94
C TYR A 41 -9.65 6.41 -2.40
N ASN A 42 -9.97 5.44 -3.24
CA ASN A 42 -9.72 4.03 -2.94
C ASN A 42 -8.27 3.69 -3.26
N VAL A 43 -7.62 3.01 -2.34
CA VAL A 43 -6.40 2.23 -2.57
C VAL A 43 -6.74 0.76 -2.44
N ASN A 44 -5.98 -0.11 -3.12
CA ASN A 44 -6.32 -1.52 -3.18
C ASN A 44 -5.10 -2.44 -3.18
N VAL A 45 -5.31 -3.65 -2.66
CA VAL A 45 -4.33 -4.73 -2.68
C VAL A 45 -5.02 -6.01 -3.16
N PRO A 46 -4.58 -6.60 -4.29
CA PRO A 46 -5.03 -7.92 -4.74
C PRO A 46 -4.82 -8.99 -3.66
N SER A 47 -5.79 -9.89 -3.48
CA SER A 47 -5.74 -10.92 -2.44
C SER A 47 -4.53 -11.83 -2.56
N CYS A 48 -4.11 -12.15 -3.80
CA CYS A 48 -2.92 -12.94 -4.06
C CYS A 48 -1.63 -12.30 -3.54
N GLN A 49 -1.59 -10.97 -3.44
CA GLN A 49 -0.46 -10.25 -2.87
C GLN A 49 -0.54 -10.21 -1.35
N VAL A 50 -1.74 -10.18 -0.76
CA VAL A 50 -1.90 -10.24 0.70
C VAL A 50 -1.54 -11.62 1.28
N SER A 51 -1.65 -12.68 0.47
CA SER A 51 -1.25 -14.04 0.86
C SER A 51 0.26 -14.27 0.87
N LEU A 52 1.05 -13.33 0.36
CA LEU A 52 2.50 -13.39 0.38
C LEU A 52 3.05 -12.86 1.71
N GLU A 53 4.37 -12.90 1.88
CA GLU A 53 5.02 -12.66 3.17
C GLU A 53 5.21 -11.16 3.53
N GLN A 54 4.58 -10.22 2.83
CA GLN A 54 4.76 -8.80 3.10
C GLN A 54 4.20 -8.42 4.47
N ASP A 55 4.91 -7.55 5.16
CA ASP A 55 4.50 -7.05 6.47
C ASP A 55 3.67 -5.76 6.32
N LEU A 56 3.96 -4.98 5.28
CA LEU A 56 3.35 -3.69 5.00
C LEU A 56 3.11 -3.43 3.52
N PHE A 57 2.05 -2.67 3.25
CA PHE A 57 1.76 -2.09 1.95
C PHE A 57 1.87 -0.56 2.05
N ALA A 58 2.75 0.03 1.24
CA ALA A 58 2.89 1.48 1.12
C ALA A 58 2.23 1.95 -0.17
N PHE A 59 1.53 3.07 -0.13
CA PHE A 59 0.81 3.61 -1.29
C PHE A 59 1.45 4.90 -1.77
N VAL A 60 1.76 4.95 -3.06
CA VAL A 60 2.33 6.11 -3.73
C VAL A 60 1.42 6.51 -4.87
N PHE A 61 1.11 7.79 -4.97
CA PHE A 61 0.36 8.35 -6.09
C PHE A 61 1.31 9.01 -7.06
N HIS A 62 1.22 8.65 -8.34
CA HIS A 62 1.86 9.33 -9.44
C HIS A 62 0.83 10.26 -10.10
N ASP A 63 0.98 11.56 -9.89
CA ASP A 63 0.20 12.59 -10.59
C ASP A 63 0.81 12.81 -11.97
N ARG A 64 0.16 12.26 -13.00
CA ARG A 64 0.63 12.31 -14.40
C ARG A 64 0.58 13.73 -14.97
N SER A 65 -0.29 14.58 -14.46
CA SER A 65 -0.41 15.97 -14.94
C SER A 65 0.82 16.80 -14.52
N LYS A 66 1.39 16.49 -13.36
CA LYS A 66 2.56 17.19 -12.78
C LYS A 66 3.86 16.41 -12.87
N GLY A 67 3.81 15.11 -13.17
CA GLY A 67 4.96 14.20 -13.13
C GLY A 67 5.51 13.97 -11.72
N THR A 68 4.68 14.10 -10.68
CA THR A 68 5.12 14.05 -9.28
C THR A 68 4.65 12.78 -8.57
N TYR A 69 5.46 12.29 -7.63
CA TYR A 69 5.13 11.16 -6.76
C TYR A 69 4.85 11.64 -5.33
N THR A 70 3.74 11.20 -4.76
CA THR A 70 3.33 11.54 -3.39
C THR A 70 3.03 10.28 -2.60
N ILE A 71 3.67 10.12 -1.43
CA ILE A 71 3.37 9.02 -0.51
C ILE A 71 2.02 9.32 0.16
N ALA A 72 1.04 8.44 -0.02
CA ALA A 72 -0.29 8.57 0.58
C ALA A 72 -0.33 7.99 2.01
N GLY A 73 0.56 7.06 2.32
CA GLY A 73 0.66 6.39 3.62
C GLY A 73 0.91 4.89 3.45
N ALA A 74 0.82 4.17 4.56
CA ALA A 74 1.03 2.74 4.62
C ALA A 74 0.01 2.07 5.57
N ILE A 75 -0.09 0.75 5.45
CA ILE A 75 -0.91 -0.10 6.30
C ILE A 75 -0.19 -1.43 6.54
N ASP A 76 -0.28 -1.96 7.76
CA ASP A 76 0.21 -3.30 8.07
C ASP A 76 -0.79 -4.37 7.60
N ARG A 77 -0.28 -5.54 7.23
CA ARG A 77 -1.08 -6.65 6.70
C ARG A 77 -2.23 -7.08 7.64
N PRO A 78 -2.03 -7.27 8.96
CA PRO A 78 -3.12 -7.56 9.89
C PRO A 78 -4.24 -6.51 9.90
N THR A 79 -3.90 -5.23 9.88
CA THR A 79 -4.90 -4.14 9.86
C THR A 79 -5.65 -4.08 8.53
N LEU A 80 -4.95 -4.25 7.40
CA LEU A 80 -5.58 -4.37 6.07
C LEU A 80 -6.62 -5.49 6.06
N LEU A 81 -6.25 -6.71 6.48
CA LEU A 81 -7.13 -7.88 6.46
C LEU A 81 -8.38 -7.72 7.33
N ARG A 82 -8.29 -6.91 8.39
CA ARG A 82 -9.37 -6.67 9.34
C ARG A 82 -10.33 -5.57 8.88
N ASN A 83 -9.78 -4.47 8.37
CA ASN A 83 -10.54 -3.23 8.18
C ASN A 83 -10.93 -2.98 6.72
N ALA A 84 -10.18 -3.55 5.77
CA ALA A 84 -10.47 -3.33 4.35
C ALA A 84 -11.77 -3.99 3.92
N ARG A 85 -12.45 -3.34 2.98
CA ARG A 85 -13.60 -3.93 2.31
C ARG A 85 -13.12 -4.98 1.31
N PHE A 86 -13.59 -6.21 1.47
CA PHE A 86 -13.25 -7.31 0.57
C PHE A 86 -14.19 -7.34 -0.65
N MET A 87 -13.61 -7.13 -1.83
CA MET A 87 -14.31 -7.10 -3.11
C MET A 87 -13.99 -8.38 -3.89
N ARG A 88 -15.01 -9.21 -4.15
CA ARG A 88 -14.85 -10.44 -4.92
C ARG A 88 -14.63 -10.14 -6.41
N LYS A 89 -13.89 -11.02 -7.09
CA LYS A 89 -13.77 -11.04 -8.55
C LYS A 89 -15.15 -10.99 -9.20
N GLY A 90 -15.29 -10.12 -10.20
CA GLY A 90 -16.53 -9.93 -10.95
C GLY A 90 -17.49 -8.90 -10.38
N LEU A 91 -17.33 -8.48 -9.11
CA LEU A 91 -18.08 -7.34 -8.59
C LEU A 91 -17.74 -6.07 -9.35
N THR A 92 -18.71 -5.15 -9.42
CA THR A 92 -18.58 -3.89 -10.13
C THR A 92 -18.79 -2.69 -9.22
N GLU A 93 -18.12 -1.59 -9.52
CA GLU A 93 -18.33 -0.28 -8.92
C GLU A 93 -18.52 0.78 -10.02
N ARG A 94 -18.82 2.02 -9.61
CA ARG A 94 -19.03 3.16 -10.53
C ARG A 94 -20.09 2.84 -11.59
N ASN A 95 -21.24 2.35 -11.14
CA ASN A 95 -22.36 1.95 -11.99
C ASN A 95 -21.98 0.97 -13.12
N GLY A 96 -20.98 0.12 -12.90
CA GLY A 96 -20.54 -0.90 -13.88
C GLY A 96 -19.29 -0.52 -14.67
N GLU A 97 -18.81 0.73 -14.56
CA GLU A 97 -17.61 1.18 -15.28
C GLU A 97 -16.30 0.54 -14.77
N PHE A 98 -16.32 0.05 -13.53
CA PHE A 98 -15.19 -0.66 -12.94
C PHE A 98 -15.59 -2.07 -12.52
N SER A 99 -14.76 -3.06 -12.85
CA SER A 99 -14.95 -4.45 -12.46
C SER A 99 -13.66 -5.03 -11.86
N TYR A 100 -13.79 -5.65 -10.69
CA TYR A 100 -12.67 -6.32 -10.01
C TYR A 100 -12.26 -7.58 -10.77
N LYS A 101 -11.01 -7.62 -11.28
CA LYS A 101 -10.48 -8.75 -12.06
C LYS A 101 -10.00 -9.92 -11.19
N CYS A 102 -9.80 -9.67 -9.90
CA CYS A 102 -9.48 -10.65 -8.87
C CYS A 102 -10.07 -10.20 -7.53
N ASP A 103 -10.08 -11.11 -6.57
CA ASP A 103 -10.42 -10.75 -5.19
C ASP A 103 -9.46 -9.68 -4.68
N THR A 104 -10.01 -8.62 -4.10
CA THR A 104 -9.26 -7.39 -3.82
C THR A 104 -9.69 -6.79 -2.48
N TYR A 105 -8.72 -6.41 -1.66
CA TYR A 105 -8.94 -5.62 -0.45
C TYR A 105 -8.89 -4.14 -0.79
N VAL A 106 -9.89 -3.37 -0.38
CA VAL A 106 -10.05 -1.96 -0.72
C VAL A 106 -10.20 -1.12 0.54
N MET A 107 -9.45 -0.03 0.61
CA MET A 107 -9.47 0.96 1.70
C MET A 107 -9.50 2.38 1.13
N LYS A 108 -9.83 3.34 1.97
CA LYS A 108 -9.67 4.77 1.70
C LYS A 108 -8.28 5.25 2.08
N VAL A 109 -7.78 6.27 1.38
CA VAL A 109 -6.51 6.94 1.72
C VAL A 109 -6.51 7.45 3.17
N LYS A 110 -7.65 7.98 3.66
CA LYS A 110 -7.76 8.46 5.04
C LYS A 110 -7.58 7.40 6.14
N GLU A 111 -7.61 6.12 5.77
CA GLU A 111 -7.40 5.00 6.70
C GLU A 111 -5.93 4.57 6.75
N LEU A 112 -5.05 5.18 5.94
CA LEU A 112 -3.62 4.93 5.96
C LEU A 112 -2.94 5.74 7.06
N LEU A 113 -1.83 5.20 7.58
CA LEU A 113 -0.97 5.92 8.51
C LEU A 113 0.30 6.41 7.81
N PRO A 114 0.96 7.47 8.32
CA PRO A 114 2.31 7.82 7.88
C PRO A 114 3.24 6.61 7.98
N ILE A 115 4.13 6.43 7.00
CA ILE A 115 5.00 5.24 6.95
C ILE A 115 5.88 5.14 8.21
N GLU A 116 6.27 6.29 8.77
CA GLU A 116 7.08 6.47 9.97
C GLU A 116 6.46 5.76 11.19
N ALA A 117 5.13 5.66 11.25
CA ALA A 117 4.42 4.99 12.35
C ALA A 117 4.76 3.49 12.46
N PHE A 118 5.32 2.89 11.39
CA PHE A 118 5.63 1.47 11.32
C PHE A 118 7.13 1.16 11.38
N VAL A 119 7.98 2.18 11.35
CA VAL A 119 9.44 2.03 11.25
C VAL A 119 10.16 2.34 12.56
N LEU A 120 9.52 3.11 13.45
CA LEU A 120 10.10 3.47 14.74
C LEU A 120 9.99 2.31 15.73
N PRO A 121 11.02 2.06 16.55
CA PRO A 121 10.86 1.21 17.73
C PRO A 121 9.72 1.78 18.56
N LYS A 122 8.80 0.93 19.01
CA LYS A 122 7.95 1.32 20.15
C LYS A 122 8.92 1.62 21.27
N ILE A 123 9.03 2.89 21.67
CA ILE A 123 9.63 3.22 22.96
C ILE A 123 8.68 2.56 23.96
N SER A 124 9.10 1.43 24.51
CA SER A 124 8.43 0.83 25.65
C SER A 124 8.59 1.81 26.80
N GLU A 125 7.47 2.37 27.26
CA GLU A 125 7.34 3.00 28.58
C GLU A 125 7.59 1.98 29.69
#